data_AF-A0A973P8D6-F1
#
_entry.id   AF-A0A973P8D6-F1
#
_cell.length_a   1.000
_cell.length_b   1.000
_cell.length_c   1.000
_cell.angle_alpha   90.00
_cell.angle_beta   90.00
_cell.angle_gamma   90.00
#
_symmetry.space_group_name_H-M   'P 1'
#
loop_
_entity.id
_entity.type
_entity.pdbx_description
1 polymer ?
#
loop_
_entity_poly.entity_id
_entity_poly.type
_entity_poly.pdbx_seq_one_letter_code
_entity_poly.pdbx_strand_id
1 'polypeptide(L)'
;MHVPDGFFNAATSISAGVVAAAGVAVCLRGARRELDDRTAPMAGLVAAFIFAVQMLNFPVAAGTSGHLLGGALAAILVGPYTGVLCMAVVLLVQCVFFADGGLTALG
;
A
#
# COMPACT_ATOMS: atom_id res chain seq x y z
N MET A 1 6.07 3.84 5.65
CA MET A 1 7.15 3.28 6.49
C MET A 1 6.94 1.79 6.52
N HIS A 2 7.87 1.02 5.97
CA HIS A 2 7.81 -0.43 5.96
C HIS A 2 8.33 -1.01 7.26
N VAL A 3 7.66 -2.06 7.75
CA VAL A 3 8.07 -2.81 8.94
C VAL A 3 8.57 -4.18 8.48
N PRO A 4 9.78 -4.61 8.87
CA PRO A 4 10.30 -5.94 8.53
C PRO A 4 9.54 -7.08 9.21
N ASP A 5 9.68 -8.29 8.68
CA ASP A 5 9.17 -9.49 9.35
C ASP A 5 9.81 -9.71 10.72
N GLY A 6 9.03 -10.26 11.66
CA GLY A 6 9.48 -10.55 13.03
C GLY A 6 9.40 -9.37 14.01
N PHE A 7 8.99 -8.19 13.56
CA PHE A 7 8.73 -7.04 14.44
C PHE A 7 7.43 -7.16 15.23
N PHE A 8 6.39 -7.72 14.62
CA PHE A 8 5.09 -7.92 15.25
C PHE A 8 4.91 -9.38 15.69
N ASN A 9 4.18 -9.58 16.79
CA ASN A 9 3.75 -10.92 17.18
C ASN A 9 2.59 -11.40 16.28
N ALA A 10 2.36 -12.72 16.28
CA ALA A 10 1.34 -13.33 15.42
C ALA A 10 -0.07 -12.78 15.64
N ALA A 11 -0.45 -12.46 16.88
CA ALA A 11 -1.78 -11.93 17.17
C ALA A 11 -1.98 -10.54 16.54
N THR A 12 -0.99 -9.65 16.67
CA THR A 12 -1.01 -8.33 16.04
C THR A 12 -1.06 -8.45 14.52
N SER A 13 -0.16 -9.22 13.91
CA SER A 13 -0.11 -9.45 12.47
C SER A 13 -1.44 -9.97 11.89
N ILE A 14 -2.03 -10.98 12.54
CA ILE A 14 -3.31 -11.55 12.10
C ILE A 14 -4.44 -10.52 12.25
N SER A 15 -4.50 -9.80 13.37
CA SER A 15 -5.56 -8.82 13.61
C SER A 15 -5.50 -7.66 12.60
N ALA A 16 -4.30 -7.14 12.32
CA ALA A 16 -4.09 -6.11 11.31
C ALA A 16 -4.44 -6.63 9.91
N GLY A 17 -3.97 -7.83 9.56
CA GLY A 17 -4.31 -8.50 8.30
C GLY A 17 -5.81 -8.67 8.07
N VAL A 18 -6.58 -9.02 9.11
CA VAL A 18 -8.05 -9.12 9.01
C VAL A 18 -8.68 -7.75 8.78
N VAL A 19 -8.24 -6.71 9.50
CA VAL A 19 -8.74 -5.34 9.32
C VAL A 19 -8.41 -4.80 7.93
N ALA A 20 -7.17 -4.99 7.47
CA ALA A 20 -6.75 -4.62 6.12
C ALA A 20 -7.53 -5.36 5.05
N ALA A 21 -7.71 -6.68 5.17
CA ALA A 21 -8.50 -7.47 4.24
C ALA A 21 -9.96 -6.99 4.16
N ALA A 22 -10.57 -6.67 5.31
CA ALA A 22 -11.92 -6.08 5.35
C ALA A 22 -11.97 -4.70 4.68
N GLY A 23 -10.97 -3.84 4.95
CA GLY A 23 -10.83 -2.52 4.33
C GLY A 23 -10.69 -2.61 2.81
N VAL A 24 -9.81 -3.48 2.32
CA VAL A 24 -9.64 -3.75 0.89
C VAL A 24 -10.94 -4.27 0.27
N ALA A 25 -11.65 -5.19 0.94
CA ALA A 25 -12.93 -5.71 0.45
C ALA A 25 -14.00 -4.61 0.30
N VAL A 26 -14.07 -3.67 1.26
CA VAL A 26 -14.95 -2.49 1.15
C VAL A 26 -14.52 -1.59 -0.01
N CYS A 27 -13.21 -1.35 -0.15
CA CYS A 27 -12.66 -0.52 -1.21
C CYS A 27 -12.84 -1.12 -2.61
N LEU A 28 -12.81 -2.44 -2.77
CA LEU A 28 -13.15 -3.11 -4.04
C LEU A 28 -14.57 -2.77 -4.52
N ARG A 29 -15.52 -2.60 -3.60
CA ARG A 29 -16.89 -2.19 -3.95
C ARG A 29 -16.97 -0.69 -4.22
N GLY A 30 -16.28 0.13 -3.45
CA GLY A 30 -16.24 1.59 -3.62
C GLY A 30 -15.57 2.02 -4.93
N ALA A 31 -14.46 1.37 -5.29
CA ALA A 31 -13.66 1.67 -6.47
C ALA A 31 -14.45 1.47 -7.78
N ARG A 32 -15.49 0.62 -7.79
CA ARG A 32 -16.40 0.48 -8.95
C ARG A 32 -17.12 1.78 -9.34
N ARG A 33 -17.19 2.76 -8.43
CA ARG A 33 -17.78 4.09 -8.69
C ARG A 33 -16.73 5.12 -9.10
N GLU A 34 -15.46 4.84 -8.84
CA GLU A 34 -14.34 5.75 -9.11
C GLU A 34 -13.59 5.34 -10.40
N LEU A 35 -13.60 4.05 -10.73
CA LEU A 35 -12.96 3.48 -11.91
C LEU A 35 -13.90 3.52 -13.13
N ASP A 36 -13.46 4.26 -14.13
CA ASP A 36 -13.96 4.34 -15.49
C ASP A 36 -12.80 4.14 -16.49
N ASP A 37 -13.10 4.23 -17.79
CA ASP A 37 -12.13 3.99 -18.86
C ASP A 37 -10.90 4.93 -18.81
N ARG A 38 -11.01 6.10 -18.17
CA ARG A 38 -9.93 7.09 -18.08
C ARG A 38 -9.16 7.00 -16.77
N THR A 39 -9.84 6.72 -15.67
CA THR A 39 -9.26 6.65 -14.32
C THR A 39 -8.56 5.33 -14.07
N ALA A 40 -8.94 4.23 -14.72
CA ALA A 40 -8.25 2.95 -14.57
C ALA A 40 -6.76 3.01 -15.03
N PRO A 41 -6.42 3.56 -16.22
CA PRO A 41 -5.03 3.81 -16.58
C PRO A 41 -4.31 4.77 -15.61
N MET A 42 -5.00 5.81 -15.12
CA MET A 42 -4.44 6.76 -14.15
C MET A 42 -4.11 6.08 -12.82
N ALA A 43 -4.96 5.17 -12.32
CA ALA A 43 -4.69 4.39 -11.11
C ALA A 43 -3.42 3.54 -11.24
N GLY A 44 -3.21 2.93 -12.40
CA GLY A 44 -1.97 2.20 -12.71
C GLY A 44 -0.74 3.12 -12.70
N LEU A 45 -0.81 4.28 -13.35
CA LEU A 45 0.28 5.26 -13.39
C LEU A 45 0.61 5.82 -12.01
N VAL A 46 -0.41 6.15 -11.21
CA VAL A 46 -0.25 6.63 -9.83
C VAL A 46 0.40 5.56 -8.96
N ALA A 47 -0.06 4.31 -9.05
CA ALA A 47 0.56 3.20 -8.31
C ALA A 47 2.03 3.00 -8.72
N ALA A 48 2.34 3.00 -10.01
CA ALA A 48 3.70 2.88 -10.52
C ALA A 48 4.61 4.03 -10.07
N PHE A 49 4.10 5.27 -10.10
CA PHE A 49 4.82 6.44 -9.61
C PHE A 49 5.10 6.33 -8.11
N ILE A 50 4.09 6.01 -7.30
CA ILE A 50 4.26 5.85 -5.85
C ILE A 50 5.27 4.75 -5.55
N PHE A 51 5.16 3.59 -6.21
CA PHE A 51 6.13 2.51 -6.08
C PHE A 51 7.56 3.00 -6.36
N ALA A 52 7.78 3.69 -7.49
CA ALA A 52 9.09 4.17 -7.88
C ALA A 52 9.68 5.16 -6.86
N VAL A 53 8.87 6.10 -6.36
CA VAL A 53 9.32 7.08 -5.36
C VAL A 53 9.55 6.42 -4.00
N GLN A 54 8.79 5.39 -3.64
CA GLN A 54 9.00 4.64 -2.40
C GLN A 54 10.28 3.81 -2.40
N MET A 55 10.73 3.35 -3.57
CA MET A 55 12.06 2.72 -3.72
C MET A 55 13.21 3.72 -3.49
N LEU A 56 12.96 5.03 -3.54
CA LEU A 56 13.88 6.07 -3.09
C LEU A 56 13.73 6.28 -1.59
N ASN A 57 14.05 5.25 -0.80
CA ASN A 57 13.98 5.31 0.65
C ASN A 57 15.35 5.59 1.28
N PHE A 58 15.34 6.23 2.44
CA PHE A 58 16.54 6.57 3.19
C PHE A 58 16.48 5.97 4.60
N PRO A 59 17.59 5.48 5.15
CA PRO A 59 17.62 4.94 6.51
C PRO A 59 17.42 6.09 7.52
N VAL A 60 16.45 5.94 8.43
CA VAL A 60 16.18 6.96 9.47
C VAL A 60 16.61 6.47 10.85
N ALA A 61 16.01 5.39 11.37
CA ALA A 61 16.40 4.77 12.65
C ALA A 61 15.73 3.38 12.85
N ALA A 62 16.36 2.53 13.68
CA ALA A 62 15.79 1.26 14.19
C ALA A 62 15.29 0.27 13.12
N GLY A 63 15.95 0.22 11.96
CA GLY A 63 15.59 -0.71 10.88
C GLY A 63 14.40 -0.26 10.01
N THR A 64 13.92 0.96 10.19
CA THR A 64 12.85 1.55 9.36
C THR A 64 13.41 2.61 8.40
N SER A 65 12.78 2.71 7.23
CA SER A 65 13.18 3.62 6.15
C SER A 65 12.18 4.75 5.97
N GLY A 66 12.68 5.97 5.85
CA GLY A 66 11.90 7.17 5.56
C GLY A 66 11.71 7.34 4.06
N HIS A 67 10.47 7.55 3.62
CA HIS A 67 10.13 7.74 2.21
C HIS A 67 8.77 8.44 2.06
N LEU A 68 8.45 8.86 0.84
CA LEU A 68 7.12 9.40 0.51
C LEU A 68 6.05 8.31 0.71
N LEU A 69 4.98 8.63 1.42
CA LEU A 69 3.91 7.66 1.71
C LEU A 69 2.94 7.45 0.55
N GLY A 70 2.65 8.48 -0.25
CA GLY A 70 1.84 8.37 -1.47
C GLY A 70 0.32 8.20 -1.27
N GLY A 71 -0.15 7.76 -0.10
CA GLY A 71 -1.58 7.49 0.14
C GLY A 71 -2.51 8.69 -0.07
N ALA A 72 -2.16 9.87 0.45
CA ALA A 72 -2.97 11.08 0.24
C ALA A 72 -2.98 11.51 -1.24
N LEU A 73 -1.84 11.40 -1.91
CA LEU A 73 -1.73 11.68 -3.35
C LEU A 73 -2.63 10.73 -4.15
N ALA A 74 -2.60 9.43 -3.85
CA ALA A 74 -3.47 8.44 -4.50
C ALA A 74 -4.95 8.76 -4.27
N ALA A 75 -5.34 9.03 -3.03
CA ALA A 75 -6.73 9.34 -2.70
C ALA A 75 -7.24 10.61 -3.41
N ILE A 76 -6.40 11.63 -3.57
CA ILE A 76 -6.75 12.88 -4.26
C ILE A 76 -6.87 12.67 -5.77
N LEU A 77 -5.96 11.89 -6.38
CA LEU A 77 -5.88 11.76 -7.84
C LEU A 77 -6.88 10.76 -8.42
N VAL A 78 -7.13 9.64 -7.72
CA VAL A 78 -7.94 8.52 -8.24
C VAL A 78 -9.13 8.16 -7.36
N GLY A 79 -9.33 8.92 -6.27
CA GLY A 79 -10.40 8.68 -5.31
C GLY A 79 -9.94 7.82 -4.12
N PRO A 80 -10.60 7.96 -2.96
CA PRO A 80 -10.19 7.27 -1.73
C PRO A 80 -10.24 5.74 -1.84
N TYR A 81 -11.24 5.16 -2.50
CA TYR A 81 -11.35 3.70 -2.55
C TYR A 81 -10.29 3.09 -3.48
N THR A 82 -10.13 3.66 -4.66
CA THR A 82 -9.13 3.26 -5.66
C THR A 82 -7.73 3.55 -5.16
N GLY A 83 -7.53 4.67 -4.45
CA GLY A 83 -6.26 5.01 -3.82
C GLY A 83 -5.80 3.97 -2.80
N VAL A 84 -6.71 3.43 -1.98
CA VAL A 84 -6.41 2.31 -1.07
C VAL A 84 -5.99 1.07 -1.86
N LEU A 85 -6.67 0.74 -2.96
CA LEU A 85 -6.29 -0.39 -3.81
C LEU A 85 -4.91 -0.20 -4.46
N CYS A 86 -4.60 1.00 -4.95
CA CYS A 86 -3.28 1.35 -5.46
C CYS A 86 -2.20 1.11 -4.39
N MET A 87 -2.41 1.62 -3.18
CA MET A 87 -1.45 1.43 -2.08
C MET A 87 -1.30 -0.04 -1.70
N ALA A 88 -2.40 -0.81 -1.62
CA ALA A 88 -2.34 -2.23 -1.33
C ALA A 88 -1.52 -3.01 -2.37
N VAL A 89 -1.70 -2.70 -3.66
CA VAL A 89 -0.91 -3.30 -4.75
C VAL A 89 0.57 -2.92 -4.63
N VAL A 90 0.87 -1.65 -4.34
CA VAL A 90 2.25 -1.19 -4.18
C VAL A 90 2.95 -1.93 -3.03
N LEU A 91 2.32 -1.99 -1.85
CA LEU A 91 2.87 -2.69 -0.68
C LEU A 91 3.05 -4.20 -0.95
N LEU A 92 2.10 -4.83 -1.64
CA LEU A 92 2.17 -6.24 -2.01
C LEU A 92 3.34 -6.51 -2.97
N VAL A 93 3.53 -5.66 -3.97
CA VAL A 93 4.66 -5.81 -4.90
C VAL A 93 6.00 -5.61 -4.17
N GLN A 94 6.08 -4.61 -3.28
CA GLN A 94 7.28 -4.30 -2.52
C GLN A 94 7.71 -5.46 -1.61
N CYS A 95 6.79 -6.03 -0.84
CA CYS A 95 7.14 -7.12 0.06
C CYS A 95 7.44 -8.43 -0.67
N VAL A 96 6.70 -8.76 -1.75
CA VAL A 96 6.85 -10.04 -2.47
C VAL A 96 8.08 -10.05 -3.38
N PHE A 97 8.32 -8.96 -4.12
CA PHE A 97 9.36 -8.94 -5.17
C PHE A 97 10.63 -8.20 -4.77
N PHE A 98 10.53 -7.23 -3.85
CA PHE A 98 11.66 -6.37 -3.48
C PHE A 98 12.14 -6.58 -2.05
N ALA A 99 11.45 -7.43 -1.26
CA ALA A 99 11.71 -7.61 0.16
C ALA A 99 11.73 -6.28 0.95
N ASP A 100 11.03 -5.26 0.46
CA ASP A 100 10.88 -3.96 1.12
C ASP A 100 9.59 -3.97 1.96
N GLY A 101 9.71 -4.46 3.19
CA GLY A 101 8.60 -4.72 4.11
C GLY A 101 8.31 -6.21 4.29
N GLY A 102 7.82 -6.57 5.48
CA GLY A 102 7.52 -7.95 5.86
C GLY A 102 6.16 -8.43 5.39
N LEU A 103 6.07 -9.70 5.00
CA LEU A 103 4.79 -10.35 4.65
C LEU A 103 3.85 -10.44 5.85
N THR A 104 4.41 -10.65 7.04
CA THR A 104 3.65 -10.70 8.31
C THR A 104 3.24 -9.32 8.81
N ALA A 105 3.74 -8.25 8.21
CA ALA A 105 3.46 -6.86 8.57
C ALA A 105 2.74 -6.08 7.45
N LEU A 106 2.19 -6.79 6.45
CA LEU A 106 1.51 -6.17 5.31
C LEU A 106 0.12 -5.61 5.67
N GLY A 107 -0.51 -6.16 6.71
CA GLY A 107 -1.83 -5.76 7.22
C GLY A 107 -1.81 -4.53 8.09
#